data_AF-A0A7X6CPI2-F1
#
_entry.id   AF-A0A7X6CPI2-F1
#
_cell.length_a   1.000
_cell.length_b   1.000
_cell.length_c   1.000
_cell.angle_alpha   90.00
_cell.angle_beta   90.00
_cell.angle_gamma   90.00
#
_symmetry.space_group_name_H-M   'P 1'
#
loop_
_entity.id
_entity.type
_entity.pdbx_description
1 polymer ?
#
loop_
_entity_poly.entity_id
_entity_poly.type
_entity_poly.pdbx_seq_one_letter_code
_entity_poly.pdbx_strand_id
1 'polypeptide(L)'
;MQRLEKLSDRSQSTTIITKTTAFPLKPALTGAGIAIAIALGALTFQHFSKTPVENFLTYQSSEHQFAMKYPERWEKQELQNPLIADVLVFTAPKKNSADAYQEQMIVRIEDLPRPMSLEEYNKWSIGQIKTTFTDVNIIEETAKTVANNSGYAVVFDAKEGEKSLKKMQAWTLINNKAYVLTYTAEKSDYPEYLKSAEGMVESFAVN
;
A
#
# COMPACT_ATOMS: atom_id res chain seq x y z
N MET A 1 29.58 -61.68 7.15
CA MET A 1 28.63 -62.78 7.42
C MET A 1 27.24 -62.18 7.50
N GLN A 2 26.43 -62.31 6.44
CA GLN A 2 25.33 -63.28 6.27
C GLN A 2 24.08 -62.89 7.10
N ARG A 3 22.90 -62.53 6.56
CA ARG A 3 21.96 -63.08 5.52
C ARG A 3 20.86 -63.98 6.10
N LEU A 4 19.60 -63.58 5.86
CA LEU A 4 18.37 -64.39 5.71
C LEU A 4 17.86 -65.07 7.01
N GLU A 5 16.58 -65.49 7.17
CA GLU A 5 15.37 -65.61 6.32
C GLU A 5 14.17 -64.93 7.05
N LYS A 6 13.04 -64.45 6.50
CA LYS A 6 12.13 -64.77 5.38
C LYS A 6 11.23 -66.01 5.60
N LEU A 7 9.90 -65.81 5.63
CA LEU A 7 8.76 -66.62 5.11
C LEU A 7 7.46 -66.01 5.71
N SER A 8 6.44 -65.56 4.96
CA SER A 8 5.42 -66.29 4.16
C SER A 8 4.25 -66.79 5.05
N ASP A 9 2.95 -66.65 4.74
CA ASP A 9 2.23 -66.29 3.49
C ASP A 9 0.79 -65.73 3.78
N ARG A 10 0.17 -65.01 2.80
CA ARG A 10 -1.29 -64.90 2.43
C ARG A 10 -2.41 -64.68 3.50
N SER A 11 -3.67 -64.27 3.26
CA SER A 11 -4.57 -63.95 2.10
C SER A 11 -5.88 -63.32 2.67
N GLN A 12 -6.70 -62.45 2.07
CA GLN A 12 -6.67 -61.69 0.79
C GLN A 12 -7.55 -60.41 0.82
N SER A 13 -7.34 -59.57 -0.20
CA SER A 13 -8.09 -58.44 -0.75
C SER A 13 -9.61 -58.57 -0.95
N THR A 14 -10.32 -57.43 -0.98
CA THR A 14 -11.39 -57.15 -1.96
C THR A 14 -11.48 -55.64 -2.24
N THR A 15 -11.26 -55.26 -3.50
CA THR A 15 -11.49 -53.90 -4.03
C THR A 15 -12.73 -53.95 -4.91
N ILE A 16 -13.69 -53.02 -4.74
CA ILE A 16 -14.83 -52.90 -5.66
C ILE A 16 -14.57 -51.75 -6.63
N ILE A 17 -14.39 -52.09 -7.90
CA ILE A 17 -14.37 -51.17 -9.03
C ILE A 17 -15.76 -51.21 -9.67
N THR A 18 -16.48 -50.08 -9.71
CA THR A 18 -17.71 -49.96 -10.51
C THR A 18 -17.37 -49.68 -11.97
N LYS A 19 -17.72 -50.63 -12.84
CA LYS A 19 -17.51 -50.53 -14.30
C LYS A 19 -18.52 -49.60 -14.95
N THR A 20 -18.04 -48.77 -15.87
CA THR A 20 -18.85 -48.18 -16.94
C THR A 20 -19.38 -49.27 -17.87
N THR A 21 -20.67 -49.26 -18.18
CA THR A 21 -21.26 -49.96 -19.32
C THR A 21 -22.22 -49.03 -20.04
N ALA A 22 -22.02 -48.86 -21.35
CA ALA A 22 -22.92 -48.14 -22.24
C ALA A 22 -23.90 -49.12 -22.91
N PHE A 23 -25.14 -48.69 -23.13
CA PHE A 23 -26.13 -49.43 -23.94
C PHE A 23 -26.68 -48.51 -25.05
N PRO A 24 -27.00 -49.06 -26.24
CA PRO A 24 -27.33 -48.27 -27.43
C PRO A 24 -28.79 -47.77 -27.47
N LEU A 25 -28.99 -46.65 -28.17
CA LEU A 25 -30.27 -45.98 -28.38
C LEU A 25 -31.27 -46.77 -29.25
N LYS A 26 -32.56 -46.63 -28.94
CA LYS A 26 -33.67 -46.66 -29.90
C LYS A 26 -34.58 -45.44 -29.65
N PRO A 27 -35.15 -44.79 -30.68
CA PRO A 27 -35.92 -43.56 -30.52
C PRO A 27 -37.40 -43.82 -30.24
N ALA A 28 -38.01 -42.96 -29.44
CA ALA A 28 -39.46 -42.75 -29.39
C ALA A 28 -39.75 -41.28 -29.04
N LEU A 29 -40.38 -40.55 -29.96
CA LEU A 29 -40.94 -39.23 -29.67
C LEU A 29 -42.32 -39.41 -29.03
N THR A 30 -42.55 -38.80 -27.86
CA THR A 30 -43.70 -37.90 -27.53
C THR A 30 -43.80 -37.75 -26.01
N GLY A 31 -43.99 -36.52 -25.53
CA GLY A 31 -44.30 -36.22 -24.12
C GLY A 31 -43.50 -35.05 -23.56
N ALA A 32 -44.18 -33.92 -23.31
CA ALA A 32 -43.55 -32.74 -22.70
C ALA A 32 -43.36 -32.94 -21.19
N GLY A 33 -42.22 -32.48 -20.64
CA GLY A 33 -41.92 -32.61 -19.21
C GLY A 33 -40.68 -31.84 -18.77
N ILE A 34 -40.89 -30.57 -18.40
CA ILE A 34 -40.21 -29.73 -17.37
C ILE A 34 -38.66 -29.76 -17.25
N ALA A 35 -38.10 -28.54 -17.25
CA ALA A 35 -36.85 -28.03 -16.63
C ALA A 35 -35.92 -29.03 -15.86
N ILE A 36 -34.59 -28.88 -15.88
CA ILE A 36 -33.86 -27.67 -15.45
C ILE A 36 -32.55 -27.51 -16.23
N ALA A 37 -32.30 -26.31 -16.76
CA ALA A 37 -30.97 -25.90 -17.18
C ALA A 37 -30.17 -25.44 -15.95
N ILE A 38 -29.25 -26.27 -15.46
CA ILE A 38 -28.28 -25.84 -14.43
C ILE A 38 -27.21 -25.00 -15.13
N ALA A 39 -27.50 -23.71 -15.32
CA ALA A 39 -26.48 -22.72 -15.55
C ALA A 39 -25.62 -22.63 -14.29
N LEU A 40 -24.44 -23.28 -14.30
CA LEU A 40 -23.50 -23.21 -13.19
C LEU A 40 -23.10 -21.74 -12.96
N GLY A 41 -23.39 -21.25 -11.76
CA GLY A 41 -23.41 -19.82 -11.48
C GLY A 41 -22.03 -19.16 -11.56
N ALA A 42 -21.80 -18.40 -12.62
CA ALA A 42 -20.78 -17.35 -12.64
C ALA A 42 -21.24 -16.15 -11.81
N LEU A 43 -21.36 -16.33 -10.50
CA LEU A 43 -21.75 -15.28 -9.54
C LEU A 43 -20.90 -15.37 -8.26
N THR A 44 -19.69 -14.85 -8.33
CA THR A 44 -19.12 -14.12 -7.18
C THR A 44 -18.90 -12.69 -7.61
N PHE A 45 -19.63 -11.79 -6.95
CA PHE A 45 -19.61 -10.35 -7.23
C PHE A 45 -18.17 -9.83 -7.16
N GLN A 46 -17.73 -9.13 -8.21
CA GLN A 46 -16.68 -8.13 -8.02
C GLN A 46 -17.25 -7.02 -7.14
N HIS A 47 -16.97 -7.11 -5.83
CA HIS A 47 -17.08 -5.98 -4.92
C HIS A 47 -15.99 -4.95 -5.29
N PHE A 48 -16.18 -4.31 -6.42
CA PHE A 48 -15.69 -2.95 -6.59
C PHE A 48 -16.48 -2.09 -5.61
N SER A 49 -15.97 -2.00 -4.38
CA SER A 49 -16.31 -0.89 -3.49
C SER A 49 -16.07 0.38 -4.31
N LYS A 50 -17.15 1.04 -4.74
CA LYS A 50 -17.04 2.33 -5.41
C LYS A 50 -16.44 3.27 -4.38
N THR A 51 -15.14 3.55 -4.49
CA THR A 51 -14.47 4.53 -3.64
C THR A 51 -15.31 5.81 -3.70
N PRO A 52 -15.86 6.29 -2.58
CA PRO A 52 -16.62 7.53 -2.57
C PRO A 52 -15.79 8.63 -3.20
N VAL A 53 -16.43 9.55 -3.93
CA VAL A 53 -15.72 10.72 -4.47
C VAL A 53 -15.10 11.46 -3.28
N GLU A 54 -13.78 11.48 -3.23
CA GLU A 54 -13.06 12.02 -2.09
C GLU A 54 -12.96 13.54 -2.23
N ASN A 55 -13.67 14.26 -1.37
CA ASN A 55 -13.56 15.71 -1.27
C ASN A 55 -12.21 16.08 -0.65
N PHE A 56 -11.65 17.21 -1.09
CA PHE A 56 -10.42 17.78 -0.54
C PHE A 56 -10.70 19.13 0.12
N LEU A 57 -10.17 19.32 1.32
CA LEU A 57 -10.09 20.59 2.02
C LEU A 57 -8.71 21.22 1.80
N THR A 58 -8.59 22.53 1.98
CA THR A 58 -7.29 23.23 1.97
C THR A 58 -6.83 23.48 3.41
N TYR A 59 -5.61 23.07 3.71
CA TYR A 59 -4.83 23.52 4.85
C TYR A 59 -3.94 24.71 4.45
N GLN A 60 -3.75 25.66 5.36
CA GLN A 60 -2.88 26.82 5.20
C GLN A 60 -2.22 27.13 6.55
N SER A 61 -0.89 27.11 6.62
CA SER A 61 -0.12 27.63 7.75
C SER A 61 0.37 29.04 7.43
N SER A 62 0.06 29.99 8.31
CA SER A 62 0.66 31.33 8.30
C SER A 62 1.99 31.38 9.07
N GLU A 63 2.24 30.42 9.96
CA GLU A 63 3.50 30.33 10.70
C GLU A 63 4.61 29.78 9.80
N HIS A 64 4.32 28.71 9.07
CA HIS A 64 5.28 28.00 8.22
C HIS A 64 5.20 28.37 6.73
N GLN A 65 4.32 29.32 6.38
CA GLN A 65 4.16 29.86 5.02
C GLN A 65 3.95 28.77 3.95
N PHE A 66 3.02 27.83 4.18
CA PHE A 66 2.68 26.81 3.19
C PHE A 66 1.19 26.47 3.17
N ALA A 67 0.72 26.00 2.01
CA ALA A 67 -0.61 25.46 1.78
C ALA A 67 -0.54 24.02 1.26
N MET A 68 -1.56 23.22 1.54
CA MET A 68 -1.72 21.89 0.97
C MET A 68 -3.19 21.47 0.98
N LYS A 69 -3.65 20.76 -0.05
CA LYS A 69 -4.96 20.10 -0.01
C LYS A 69 -4.84 18.74 0.64
N TYR A 70 -5.89 18.32 1.36
CA TYR A 70 -5.96 17.01 2.02
C TYR A 70 -7.39 16.45 1.96
N PRO A 71 -7.58 15.12 1.97
CA PRO A 71 -8.91 14.54 1.99
C PRO A 71 -9.72 14.97 3.23
N GLU A 72 -10.98 15.34 3.03
CA GLU A 72 -11.89 15.84 4.08
C GLU A 72 -12.01 14.90 5.29
N ARG A 73 -11.88 13.59 5.07
CA ARG A 73 -12.01 12.55 6.10
C ARG A 73 -10.72 12.27 6.89
N TRP A 74 -9.59 12.86 6.51
CA TRP A 74 -8.34 12.68 7.22
C TRP A 74 -8.29 13.67 8.40
N GLU A 75 -7.96 13.15 9.57
CA GLU A 75 -7.68 13.96 10.75
C GLU A 75 -6.39 14.74 10.52
N LYS A 76 -6.32 15.99 11.02
CA LYS A 76 -5.12 16.83 10.94
C LYS A 76 -4.64 17.20 12.33
N GLN A 77 -3.34 17.19 12.53
CA GLN A 77 -2.68 17.55 13.77
C GLN A 77 -1.46 18.42 13.48
N GLU A 78 -1.50 19.68 13.90
CA GLU A 78 -0.33 20.55 13.94
C GLU A 78 0.59 20.15 15.10
N LEU A 79 1.90 20.24 14.88
CA LEU A 79 2.92 19.85 15.85
C LEU A 79 3.71 21.08 16.30
N GLN A 80 3.37 21.59 17.49
CA GLN A 80 4.04 22.72 18.11
C GLN A 80 5.13 22.25 19.08
N ASN A 81 6.23 21.71 18.54
CA ASN A 81 7.40 21.30 19.32
C ASN A 81 8.70 21.75 18.63
N PRO A 82 9.43 22.74 19.16
CA PRO A 82 10.63 23.29 18.52
C PRO A 82 11.84 22.34 18.49
N LEU A 83 11.72 21.14 19.09
CA LEU A 83 12.76 20.10 19.08
C LEU A 83 12.59 19.09 17.93
N ILE A 84 11.51 19.17 17.14
CA ILE A 84 11.28 18.32 15.97
C ILE A 84 10.97 19.18 14.74
N ALA A 85 11.36 18.69 13.56
CA ALA A 85 11.12 19.37 12.29
C ALA A 85 9.75 19.02 11.66
N ASP A 86 9.06 18.01 12.21
CA ASP A 86 7.70 17.64 11.80
C ASP A 86 6.71 18.70 12.30
N VAL A 87 6.01 19.37 11.39
CA VAL A 87 5.11 20.50 11.71
C VAL A 87 3.63 20.16 11.58
N LEU A 88 3.30 19.13 10.80
CA LEU A 88 1.92 18.77 10.49
C LEU A 88 1.80 17.30 10.12
N VAL A 89 0.81 16.62 10.68
CA VAL A 89 0.44 15.24 10.36
C VAL A 89 -1.01 15.21 9.89
N PHE A 90 -1.27 14.53 8.79
CA PHE A 90 -2.61 14.07 8.43
C PHE A 90 -2.68 12.56 8.60
N THR A 91 -3.78 12.08 9.17
CA THR A 91 -4.01 10.65 9.46
C THR A 91 -5.30 10.19 8.80
N ALA A 92 -5.24 9.12 8.02
CA ALA A 92 -6.38 8.51 7.34
C ALA A 92 -7.41 7.96 8.35
N PRO A 93 -8.71 7.93 8.01
CA PRO A 93 -9.72 7.35 8.88
C PRO A 93 -9.52 5.84 9.01
N LYS A 94 -9.74 5.28 10.21
CA LYS A 94 -9.73 3.83 10.42
C LYS A 94 -10.73 3.13 9.49
N LYS A 95 -10.30 2.04 8.87
CA LYS A 95 -11.12 1.20 7.97
C LYS A 95 -12.21 0.46 8.74
N ASN A 96 -11.90 0.03 9.97
CA ASN A 96 -12.82 -0.63 10.91
C ASN A 96 -12.25 -0.62 12.34
N SER A 97 -12.94 -1.24 13.29
CA SER A 97 -12.53 -1.28 14.71
C SER A 97 -11.30 -2.15 15.01
N ALA A 98 -10.95 -3.10 14.14
CA ALA A 98 -9.75 -3.93 14.23
C ALA A 98 -8.55 -3.32 13.48
N ASP A 99 -8.72 -2.14 12.90
CA ASP A 99 -7.67 -1.45 12.17
C ASP A 99 -6.54 -0.98 13.10
N ALA A 100 -5.35 -1.54 12.87
CA ALA A 100 -4.18 -1.41 13.73
C ALA A 100 -3.11 -0.46 13.17
N TYR A 101 -3.36 0.15 12.01
CA TYR A 101 -2.52 1.21 11.45
C TYR A 101 -3.40 2.21 10.70
N GLN A 102 -3.11 3.50 10.83
CA GLN A 102 -3.74 4.51 10.00
C GLN A 102 -2.66 5.12 9.13
N GLU A 103 -2.90 5.17 7.83
CA GLU A 103 -2.02 5.83 6.88
C GLU A 103 -1.79 7.29 7.26
N GLN A 104 -0.57 7.79 7.02
CA GLN A 104 -0.18 9.14 7.42
C GLN A 104 0.51 9.90 6.28
N MET A 105 0.26 11.19 6.21
CA MET A 105 1.06 12.17 5.48
C MET A 105 1.65 13.16 6.47
N ILE A 106 2.98 13.16 6.60
CA ILE A 106 3.72 14.06 7.48
C ILE A 106 4.41 15.14 6.64
N VAL A 107 4.24 16.40 7.03
CA VAL A 107 5.02 17.54 6.48
C VAL A 107 6.10 17.91 7.49
N ARG A 108 7.34 17.92 7.01
CA ARG A 108 8.55 18.30 7.74
C ARG A 108 9.22 19.49 7.07
N ILE A 109 9.73 20.40 7.89
CA ILE A 109 10.49 21.58 7.46
C ILE A 109 11.82 21.61 8.22
N GLU A 110 12.91 21.32 7.53
CA GLU A 110 14.26 21.24 8.11
C GLU A 110 15.06 22.50 7.74
N ASP A 111 15.70 23.14 8.73
CA ASP A 111 16.72 24.17 8.46
C ASP A 111 18.03 23.52 8.00
N LEU A 112 18.52 23.90 6.82
CA LEU A 112 19.78 23.34 6.31
C LEU A 112 20.97 23.94 7.10
N PRO A 113 21.84 23.11 7.70
CA PRO A 113 22.96 23.60 8.53
C PRO A 113 24.03 24.34 7.73
N ARG A 114 24.01 24.18 6.41
CA ARG A 114 24.75 24.97 5.42
C ARG A 114 23.96 24.96 4.10
N PRO A 115 24.17 25.94 3.21
CA PRO A 115 23.75 25.81 1.82
C PRO A 115 24.28 24.51 1.21
N MET A 116 23.39 23.79 0.52
CA MET A 116 23.70 22.59 -0.24
C MET A 116 22.79 22.49 -1.46
N SER A 117 23.28 21.82 -2.49
CA SER A 117 22.52 21.50 -3.68
C SER A 117 21.44 20.45 -3.40
N LEU A 118 20.40 20.42 -4.27
CA LEU A 118 19.36 19.40 -4.21
C LEU A 118 19.93 17.97 -4.35
N GLU A 119 20.99 17.80 -5.14
CA GLU A 119 21.65 16.49 -5.32
C GLU A 119 22.43 16.06 -4.07
N GLU A 120 23.13 16.97 -3.38
CA GLU A 120 23.76 16.70 -2.08
C GLU A 120 22.71 16.30 -1.04
N TYR A 121 21.60 17.05 -0.95
CA TYR A 121 20.52 16.73 -0.02
C TYR A 121 19.87 15.37 -0.36
N ASN A 122 19.57 15.10 -1.64
CA ASN A 122 19.05 13.80 -2.08
C ASN A 122 19.95 12.63 -1.65
N LYS A 123 21.26 12.73 -1.90
CA LYS A 123 22.25 11.72 -1.48
C LYS A 123 22.31 11.55 0.03
N TRP A 124 22.22 12.65 0.79
CA TRP A 124 22.18 12.62 2.25
C TRP A 124 20.89 11.96 2.77
N SER A 125 19.72 12.33 2.24
CA SER A 125 18.41 11.77 2.62
C SER A 125 18.30 10.27 2.31
N ILE A 126 18.78 9.82 1.14
CA ILE A 126 18.90 8.38 0.83
C ILE A 126 19.82 7.66 1.84
N GLY A 127 20.88 8.34 2.31
CA GLY A 127 21.73 7.86 3.39
C GLY A 127 20.96 7.73 4.72
N GLN A 128 20.23 8.77 5.11
CA GLN A 128 19.41 8.77 6.34
C GLN A 128 18.36 7.66 6.32
N ILE A 129 17.59 7.52 5.23
CA ILE A 129 16.59 6.45 5.07
C ILE A 129 17.20 5.07 5.39
N LYS A 130 18.38 4.77 4.84
CA LYS A 130 19.09 3.49 5.04
C LYS A 130 19.64 3.28 6.45
N THR A 131 19.80 4.34 7.25
CA THR A 131 20.30 4.27 8.63
C THR A 131 19.22 4.41 9.70
N THR A 132 18.10 5.05 9.38
CA THR A 132 16.99 5.32 10.31
C THR A 132 16.01 4.16 10.39
N PHE A 133 15.75 3.47 9.28
CA PHE A 133 14.80 2.37 9.22
C PHE A 133 15.51 1.01 9.07
N THR A 134 14.85 -0.07 9.49
CA THR A 134 15.34 -1.44 9.28
C THR A 134 14.74 -2.07 8.02
N ASP A 135 15.41 -3.09 7.49
CA ASP A 135 15.00 -3.86 6.30
C ASP A 135 14.61 -3.00 5.07
N VAL A 136 15.36 -1.91 4.87
CA VAL A 136 15.10 -0.92 3.81
C VAL A 136 15.34 -1.49 2.43
N ASN A 137 14.33 -1.37 1.57
CA ASN A 137 14.43 -1.63 0.14
C ASN A 137 13.98 -0.39 -0.65
N ILE A 138 14.93 0.37 -1.22
CA ILE A 138 14.64 1.47 -2.14
C ILE A 138 14.14 0.88 -3.46
N ILE A 139 12.96 1.29 -3.91
CA ILE A 139 12.26 0.76 -5.09
C ILE A 139 12.27 1.75 -6.24
N GLU A 140 12.12 3.03 -5.93
CA GLU A 140 12.16 4.12 -6.89
C GLU A 140 12.87 5.33 -6.29
N GLU A 141 13.68 6.00 -7.10
CA GLU A 141 14.26 7.33 -6.85
C GLU A 141 14.12 8.11 -8.16
N THR A 142 13.26 9.14 -8.17
CA THR A 142 12.93 9.90 -9.38
C THR A 142 12.95 11.41 -9.11
N ALA A 143 13.36 12.19 -10.11
CA ALA A 143 13.22 13.64 -10.05
C ALA A 143 11.72 14.01 -10.18
N LYS A 144 11.22 14.88 -9.30
CA LYS A 144 9.81 15.31 -9.26
C LYS A 144 9.73 16.80 -8.96
N THR A 145 8.74 17.50 -9.50
CA THR A 145 8.42 18.87 -9.07
C THR A 145 7.63 18.83 -7.76
N VAL A 146 8.06 19.59 -6.75
CA VAL A 146 7.37 19.75 -5.45
C VAL A 146 7.31 21.24 -5.13
N ALA A 147 6.15 21.77 -4.75
CA ALA A 147 5.92 23.22 -4.58
C ALA A 147 6.45 24.08 -5.74
N ASN A 148 6.20 23.66 -6.99
CA ASN A 148 6.69 24.29 -8.23
C ASN A 148 8.23 24.40 -8.35
N ASN A 149 8.99 23.73 -7.48
CA ASN A 149 10.45 23.72 -7.48
C ASN A 149 10.98 22.32 -7.86
N SER A 150 12.22 22.26 -8.33
CA SER A 150 12.90 20.98 -8.55
C SER A 150 13.04 20.20 -7.23
N GLY A 151 12.78 18.91 -7.30
CA GLY A 151 12.78 18.02 -6.13
C GLY A 151 13.07 16.57 -6.53
N TYR A 152 13.03 15.70 -5.53
CA TYR A 152 13.08 14.26 -5.70
C TYR A 152 11.89 13.59 -5.01
N ALA A 153 11.51 12.43 -5.51
CA ALA A 153 10.61 11.50 -4.86
C ALA A 153 11.28 10.13 -4.74
N VAL A 154 11.09 9.47 -3.60
CA VAL A 154 11.68 8.17 -3.29
C VAL A 154 10.61 7.27 -2.71
N VAL A 155 10.44 6.09 -3.30
CA VAL A 155 9.53 5.05 -2.81
C VAL A 155 10.36 3.89 -2.27
N PHE A 156 10.08 3.48 -1.04
CA PHE A 156 10.80 2.39 -0.39
C PHE A 156 9.90 1.57 0.53
N ASP A 157 10.28 0.30 0.72
CA ASP A 157 9.74 -0.52 1.80
C ASP A 157 10.67 -0.41 3.02
N ALA A 158 10.11 -0.52 4.23
CA ALA A 158 10.85 -0.49 5.49
C ALA A 158 10.12 -1.27 6.59
N LYS A 159 10.82 -1.63 7.66
CA LYS A 159 10.22 -2.22 8.88
C LYS A 159 10.26 -1.23 10.05
N GLU A 160 9.15 -1.14 10.80
CA GLU A 160 9.03 -0.38 12.05
C GLU A 160 8.38 -1.25 13.12
N GLY A 161 9.14 -1.66 14.15
CA GLY A 161 8.69 -2.72 15.06
C GLY A 161 8.41 -4.00 14.27
N GLU A 162 7.21 -4.57 14.39
CA GLU A 162 6.77 -5.70 13.56
C GLU A 162 6.01 -5.29 12.28
N LYS A 163 5.76 -3.99 12.06
CA LYS A 163 5.00 -3.53 10.89
C LYS A 163 5.88 -3.47 9.65
N SER A 164 5.39 -4.07 8.57
CA SER A 164 5.97 -3.93 7.23
C SER A 164 5.32 -2.74 6.53
N LEU A 165 6.06 -1.64 6.43
CA LEU A 165 5.58 -0.37 5.92
C LEU A 165 6.09 -0.12 4.50
N LYS A 166 5.34 0.70 3.78
CA LYS A 166 5.75 1.28 2.51
C LYS A 166 5.63 2.80 2.60
N LYS A 167 6.67 3.48 2.14
CA LYS A 167 6.80 4.93 2.25
C LYS A 167 7.06 5.56 0.88
N MET A 168 6.46 6.72 0.67
CA MET A 168 6.86 7.69 -0.35
C MET A 168 7.32 8.95 0.38
N GLN A 169 8.55 9.37 0.11
CA GLN A 169 9.04 10.68 0.52
C GLN A 169 9.26 11.55 -0.72
N ALA A 170 8.81 12.79 -0.68
CA ALA A 170 9.03 13.79 -1.73
C ALA A 170 9.57 15.07 -1.11
N TRP A 171 10.62 15.65 -1.69
CA TRP A 171 11.28 16.83 -1.12
C TRP A 171 11.81 17.84 -2.14
N THR A 172 11.89 19.09 -1.69
CA THR A 172 12.51 20.21 -2.41
C THR A 172 13.25 21.14 -1.43
N LEU A 173 14.17 21.95 -1.95
CA LEU A 173 14.92 22.96 -1.18
C LEU A 173 14.49 24.36 -1.59
N ILE A 174 14.03 25.15 -0.63
CA ILE A 174 13.58 26.54 -0.84
C ILE A 174 14.13 27.40 0.30
N ASN A 175 14.78 28.52 0.00
CA ASN A 175 15.28 29.50 0.98
C ASN A 175 16.11 28.91 2.15
N ASN A 176 17.05 28.00 1.83
CA ASN A 176 17.89 27.27 2.80
C ASN A 176 17.10 26.37 3.79
N LYS A 177 15.88 25.98 3.44
CA LYS A 177 15.09 24.95 4.13
C LYS A 177 14.82 23.76 3.20
N ALA A 178 14.76 22.56 3.75
CA ALA A 178 14.20 21.41 3.08
C ALA A 178 12.74 21.23 3.49
N TYR A 179 11.87 21.03 2.51
CA TYR A 179 10.46 20.69 2.72
C TYR A 179 10.30 19.22 2.32
N VAL A 180 9.93 18.36 3.26
CA VAL A 180 9.83 16.91 3.07
C VAL A 180 8.41 16.46 3.40
N LEU A 181 7.76 15.82 2.43
CA LEU A 181 6.44 15.22 2.57
C LEU A 181 6.61 13.70 2.62
N THR A 182 6.14 13.06 3.69
CA THR A 182 6.27 11.63 3.91
C THR A 182 4.90 10.97 4.01
N TYR A 183 4.52 10.23 2.96
CA TYR A 183 3.40 9.29 3.02
C TYR A 183 3.89 7.95 3.58
N THR A 184 3.22 7.41 4.59
CA THR A 184 3.47 6.07 5.15
C THR A 184 2.17 5.26 5.21
N ALA A 185 2.25 3.99 4.82
CA ALA A 185 1.18 3.02 4.93
C ALA A 185 1.70 1.64 5.33
N GLU A 186 0.82 0.75 5.81
CA GLU A 186 1.13 -0.69 5.79
C GLU A 186 1.24 -1.18 4.33
N LYS A 187 2.17 -2.08 4.07
CA LYS A 187 2.57 -2.41 2.68
C LYS A 187 1.44 -3.02 1.84
N SER A 188 0.48 -3.70 2.45
CA SER A 188 -0.75 -4.20 1.79
C SER A 188 -1.72 -3.09 1.40
N ASP A 189 -1.68 -1.97 2.13
CA ASP A 189 -2.74 -0.97 2.20
C ASP A 189 -2.32 0.35 1.51
N TYR A 190 -1.02 0.53 1.29
CA TYR A 190 -0.41 1.60 0.51
C TYR A 190 -1.14 1.97 -0.81
N PRO A 191 -1.61 1.02 -1.66
CA PRO A 191 -2.29 1.39 -2.89
C PRO A 191 -3.66 2.05 -2.70
N GLU A 192 -4.30 1.88 -1.53
CA GLU A 192 -5.66 2.38 -1.26
C GLU A 192 -5.70 3.91 -1.19
N TYR A 193 -4.68 4.52 -0.58
CA TYR A 193 -4.58 5.95 -0.37
C TYR A 193 -3.47 6.64 -1.19
N LEU A 194 -2.70 5.88 -1.99
CA LEU A 194 -1.60 6.42 -2.81
C LEU A 194 -2.04 7.63 -3.65
N LYS A 195 -3.14 7.50 -4.40
CA LYS A 195 -3.65 8.59 -5.25
C LYS A 195 -3.99 9.85 -4.45
N SER A 196 -4.50 9.68 -3.24
CA SER A 196 -4.82 10.80 -2.34
C SER A 196 -3.54 11.45 -1.83
N ALA A 197 -2.54 10.66 -1.42
CA ALA A 197 -1.22 11.13 -1.00
C ALA A 197 -0.44 11.83 -2.13
N GLU A 198 -0.50 11.32 -3.36
CA GLU A 198 0.05 11.98 -4.56
C GLU A 198 -0.61 13.34 -4.79
N GLY A 199 -1.96 13.40 -4.73
CA GLY A 199 -2.71 14.65 -4.85
C GLY A 199 -2.39 15.66 -3.74
N MET A 200 -2.09 15.20 -2.52
CA MET A 200 -1.58 16.05 -1.44
C MET A 200 -0.22 16.64 -1.81
N VAL A 201 0.74 15.83 -2.23
CA VAL A 201 2.09 16.29 -2.65
C VAL A 201 2.03 17.25 -3.84
N GLU A 202 1.18 16.98 -4.83
CA GLU A 202 0.99 17.85 -6.00
C GLU A 202 0.32 19.19 -5.66
N SER A 203 -0.50 19.22 -4.60
CA SER A 203 -1.15 20.43 -4.12
C SER A 203 -0.31 21.26 -3.14
N PHE A 204 0.83 20.73 -2.68
CA PHE A 204 1.69 21.39 -1.72
C PHE A 204 2.36 22.62 -2.35
N ALA A 205 2.24 23.77 -1.69
CA ALA A 205 2.82 25.04 -2.12
C ALA A 205 3.43 25.78 -0.94
N VAL A 206 4.59 26.40 -1.17
CA VAL A 206 5.22 27.35 -0.23
C VAL A 206 4.89 28.76 -0.72
N ASN A 207 4.50 29.64 0.21
CA ASN A 207 4.00 30.99 -0.04
C ASN A 207 5.09 32.07 0.17
#